data_AF-A0A6J2RZK1-F1
#
_entry.id   AF-A0A6J2RZK1-F1
#
_cell.length_a   1.000
_cell.length_b   1.000
_cell.length_c   1.000
_cell.angle_alpha   90.00
_cell.angle_beta   90.00
_cell.angle_gamma   90.00
#
_symmetry.space_group_name_H-M   'P 1'
#
loop_
_entity.id
_entity.type
_entity.pdbx_description
1 polymer ?
#
loop_
_entity_poly.entity_id
_entity_poly.type
_entity_poly.pdbx_seq_one_letter_code
_entity_poly.pdbx_strand_id
1 'polypeptide(L)'
;MKLSRVEYKEIVRWTDQLRPTRQCMKILKERFPNHSQSTLLSIFSLEYQKRTKRTIFRHHAPDVIESHYQRYLSEAKAHPTAPVLLELANEVDLSPALMARIILDRFLQGLEGGMPSKTVLNSMLKEPSLIPDQILANNIYQCTINDCCYGPLVDCIKHAIGHEHEVLLCDELKERNLSFLDENQLRVMGYDKTPDIILEVPIAVEGHIVHWIESKASFGDDHSHRTYLNEQFWSYWNRPCDLLVWFHRRAGLPERQRYPAQRLLPFRHCHPVPCRPAGSTATGARIKTKSEKSNKKRAYDGRKEREEDEESGSVGTGVYT
;
A
#
# COMPACT_ATOMS: atom_id res chain seq x y z
N MET A 1 -15.55 -8.61 -15.62
CA MET A 1 -14.83 -9.10 -16.82
C MET A 1 -13.57 -9.81 -16.34
N LYS A 2 -13.33 -11.07 -16.74
CA LYS A 2 -12.10 -11.79 -16.35
C LYS A 2 -10.95 -11.29 -17.23
N LEU A 3 -9.91 -10.70 -16.62
CA LEU A 3 -8.69 -10.28 -17.31
C LEU A 3 -7.74 -11.47 -17.42
N SER A 4 -7.39 -11.89 -18.64
CA SER A 4 -6.43 -12.98 -18.83
C SER A 4 -5.04 -12.56 -18.39
N ARG A 5 -4.18 -13.53 -18.06
CA ARG A 5 -2.79 -13.25 -17.66
C ARG A 5 -1.97 -12.64 -18.81
N VAL A 6 -2.30 -12.97 -20.05
CA VAL A 6 -1.64 -12.41 -21.24
C VAL A 6 -2.02 -10.95 -21.41
N GLU A 7 -3.32 -10.63 -21.39
CA GLU A 7 -3.80 -9.24 -21.45
C GLU A 7 -3.26 -8.40 -20.30
N TYR A 8 -3.27 -8.93 -19.06
CA TYR A 8 -2.70 -8.23 -17.92
C TYR A 8 -1.21 -7.89 -18.14
N LYS A 9 -0.39 -8.85 -18.59
CA LYS A 9 1.03 -8.62 -18.87
C LYS A 9 1.24 -7.58 -19.97
N GLU A 10 0.38 -7.58 -20.99
CA GLU A 10 0.44 -6.58 -22.06
C GLU A 10 0.14 -5.18 -21.54
N ILE A 11 -0.91 -5.02 -20.73
CA ILE A 11 -1.25 -3.74 -20.08
C ILE A 11 -0.09 -3.28 -19.20
N VAL A 12 0.47 -4.16 -18.36
CA VAL A 12 1.61 -3.86 -17.47
C VAL A 12 2.82 -3.33 -18.25
N ARG A 13 3.17 -3.99 -19.36
CA ARG A 13 4.29 -3.57 -20.22
C ARG A 13 4.08 -2.14 -20.76
N TRP A 14 2.85 -1.79 -21.10
CA TRP A 14 2.53 -0.43 -21.54
C TRP A 14 2.53 0.56 -20.38
N THR A 15 2.01 0.19 -19.21
CA THR A 15 2.00 1.09 -18.03
C THR A 15 3.40 1.47 -17.57
N ASP A 16 4.40 0.59 -17.71
CA ASP A 16 5.80 0.90 -17.39
C ASP A 16 6.38 2.06 -18.22
N GLN A 17 5.86 2.26 -19.43
CA GLN A 17 6.30 3.32 -20.35
C GLN A 17 5.55 4.64 -20.12
N LEU A 18 4.47 4.63 -19.33
CA LEU A 18 3.65 5.81 -19.11
C LEU A 18 4.09 6.58 -17.87
N ARG A 19 4.13 7.91 -18.02
CA ARG A 19 4.26 8.82 -16.87
C ARG A 19 2.92 8.91 -16.12
N PRO A 20 2.93 9.14 -14.79
CA PRO A 20 1.74 9.25 -13.95
C PRO A 20 1.02 10.60 -14.11
N THR A 21 0.75 11.00 -15.34
CA THR A 21 0.03 12.23 -15.65
C THR A 21 -1.47 11.95 -15.80
N ARG A 22 -2.32 12.97 -15.69
CA ARG A 22 -3.77 12.85 -15.97
C ARG A 22 -4.08 12.31 -17.38
N GLN A 23 -3.14 12.39 -18.32
CA GLN A 23 -3.28 11.88 -19.67
C GLN A 23 -3.05 10.37 -19.78
N CYS A 24 -2.41 9.73 -18.78
CA CYS A 24 -2.09 8.30 -18.84
C CYS A 24 -3.36 7.45 -19.04
N MET A 25 -4.47 7.83 -18.39
CA MET A 25 -5.74 7.11 -18.49
C MET A 25 -6.38 7.25 -19.86
N LYS A 26 -6.23 8.40 -20.52
CA LYS A 26 -6.71 8.60 -21.89
C LYS A 26 -5.96 7.67 -22.84
N ILE A 27 -4.63 7.65 -22.75
CA ILE A 27 -3.75 6.80 -23.57
C ILE A 27 -4.06 5.32 -23.34
N LEU A 28 -4.21 4.89 -22.08
CA LEU A 28 -4.57 3.51 -21.76
C LEU A 28 -5.94 3.12 -22.30
N LYS A 29 -6.92 4.03 -22.26
CA LYS A 29 -8.28 3.75 -22.75
C LYS A 29 -8.37 3.69 -24.27
N GLU A 30 -7.60 4.53 -24.97
CA GLU A 30 -7.44 4.47 -26.43
C GLU A 30 -6.77 3.16 -26.86
N ARG A 31 -5.78 2.68 -26.10
CA ARG A 31 -5.07 1.44 -26.40
C ARG A 31 -5.85 0.17 -26.04
N PHE A 32 -6.58 0.20 -24.93
CA PHE A 32 -7.34 -0.94 -24.41
C PHE A 32 -8.83 -0.61 -24.26
N PRO A 33 -9.54 -0.34 -25.38
CA PRO A 33 -10.93 0.12 -25.34
C PRO A 33 -11.88 -0.92 -24.71
N ASN A 34 -11.53 -2.20 -24.83
CA ASN A 34 -12.32 -3.34 -24.34
C ASN A 34 -12.33 -3.46 -22.81
N HIS A 35 -11.48 -2.75 -22.08
CA HIS A 35 -11.44 -2.79 -20.62
C HIS A 35 -12.07 -1.54 -20.01
N SER A 36 -12.73 -1.70 -18.86
CA SER A 36 -13.29 -0.56 -18.14
C SER A 36 -12.16 0.40 -17.70
N GLN A 37 -12.43 1.70 -17.68
CA GLN A 37 -11.48 2.69 -17.19
C GLN A 37 -11.02 2.38 -15.77
N SER A 38 -11.94 1.92 -14.92
CA SER A 38 -11.62 1.55 -13.55
C SER A 38 -10.61 0.40 -13.50
N THR A 39 -10.72 -0.62 -14.37
CA THR A 39 -9.79 -1.76 -14.41
C THR A 39 -8.39 -1.31 -14.81
N LEU A 40 -8.30 -0.48 -15.84
CA LEU A 40 -7.03 0.07 -16.31
C LEU A 40 -6.37 0.95 -15.24
N LEU A 41 -7.15 1.78 -14.56
CA LEU A 41 -6.66 2.61 -13.45
C LEU A 41 -6.14 1.76 -12.29
N SER A 42 -6.83 0.67 -11.95
CA SER A 42 -6.39 -0.26 -10.92
C SER A 42 -5.06 -0.93 -11.26
N ILE A 43 -4.87 -1.36 -12.51
CA ILE A 43 -3.60 -1.96 -12.98
C ILE A 43 -2.50 -0.91 -12.94
N PHE A 44 -2.75 0.26 -13.53
CA PHE A 44 -1.81 1.37 -13.56
C PHE A 44 -1.36 1.77 -12.15
N SER A 45 -2.31 1.98 -11.23
CA SER A 45 -2.02 2.36 -9.85
C SER A 45 -1.15 1.34 -9.13
N LEU A 46 -1.42 0.04 -9.33
CA LEU A 46 -0.63 -1.03 -8.73
C LEU A 46 0.80 -1.08 -9.28
N GLU A 47 0.98 -1.04 -10.61
CA GLU A 47 2.32 -1.07 -11.22
C GLU A 47 3.12 0.19 -10.89
N TYR A 48 2.46 1.35 -10.90
CA TYR A 48 3.05 2.60 -10.46
C TYR A 48 3.51 2.51 -9.00
N GLN A 49 2.68 1.91 -8.12
CA GLN A 49 3.06 1.73 -6.73
C GLN A 49 4.33 0.87 -6.57
N LYS A 50 4.43 -0.23 -7.33
CA LYS A 50 5.62 -1.09 -7.34
C LYS A 50 6.85 -0.35 -7.85
N ARG A 51 6.72 0.43 -8.93
CA ARG A 51 7.81 1.24 -9.48
C ARG A 51 8.32 2.23 -8.44
N THR A 52 7.43 3.02 -7.85
CA THR A 52 7.79 4.00 -6.82
C THR A 52 8.50 3.32 -5.64
N LYS A 53 8.00 2.19 -5.11
CA LYS A 53 8.67 1.48 -4.02
C LYS A 53 10.12 1.09 -4.34
N ARG A 54 10.45 0.83 -5.62
CA ARG A 54 11.80 0.50 -6.08
C ARG A 54 12.69 1.73 -6.31
N THR A 55 12.14 2.92 -6.48
CA THR A 55 12.91 4.13 -6.83
C THR A 55 12.91 5.19 -5.74
N ILE A 56 11.95 5.16 -4.81
CA ILE A 56 11.72 6.21 -3.82
C ILE A 56 12.94 6.50 -2.95
N PHE A 57 13.75 5.50 -2.62
CA PHE A 57 14.97 5.68 -1.82
C PHE A 57 15.97 6.66 -2.48
N ARG A 58 15.98 6.75 -3.82
CA ARG A 58 16.87 7.66 -4.57
C ARG A 58 16.51 9.13 -4.35
N HIS A 59 15.25 9.42 -4.03
CA HIS A 59 14.76 10.78 -3.80
C HIS A 59 14.81 11.18 -2.33
N HIS A 60 15.17 10.25 -1.43
CA HIS A 60 15.28 10.51 0.01
C HIS A 60 16.72 10.75 0.47
N ALA A 61 17.71 10.70 -0.43
CA ALA A 61 19.08 11.03 -0.08
C ALA A 61 19.18 12.55 0.27
N PRO A 62 19.87 12.95 1.34
CA PRO A 62 19.87 14.34 1.82
C PRO A 62 20.34 15.36 0.78
N ASP A 63 21.34 15.01 -0.02
CA ASP A 63 21.87 15.80 -1.13
C ASP A 63 20.85 15.98 -2.25
N VAL A 64 20.09 14.94 -2.57
CA VAL A 64 19.03 14.97 -3.59
C VAL A 64 17.84 15.81 -3.11
N ILE A 65 17.43 15.67 -1.85
CA ILE A 65 16.38 16.50 -1.25
C ILE A 65 16.77 17.97 -1.30
N GLU A 66 18.00 18.31 -0.90
CA GLU A 66 18.48 19.69 -0.91
C GLU A 66 18.56 20.24 -2.34
N SER A 67 19.03 19.43 -3.30
CA SER A 67 19.03 19.80 -4.72
C SER A 67 17.63 20.12 -5.25
N HIS A 68 16.64 19.27 -4.96
CA HIS A 68 15.24 19.52 -5.32
C HIS A 68 14.70 20.79 -4.65
N TYR A 69 15.03 21.01 -3.38
CA TYR A 69 14.60 22.17 -2.63
C TYR A 69 15.19 23.48 -3.16
N GLN A 70 16.49 23.52 -3.45
CA GLN A 70 17.16 24.69 -4.03
C GLN A 70 16.62 25.02 -5.42
N ARG A 71 16.36 23.99 -6.24
CA ARG A 71 15.76 24.17 -7.56
C ARG A 71 14.32 24.70 -7.46
N TYR A 72 13.54 24.21 -6.50
CA TYR A 72 12.22 24.76 -6.21
C TYR A 72 12.31 26.25 -5.83
N LEU A 73 13.21 26.62 -4.90
CA LEU A 73 13.34 28.02 -4.46
C LEU A 73 13.74 28.97 -5.60
N SER A 74 14.66 28.55 -6.48
CA SER A 74 15.11 29.37 -7.60
C SER A 74 14.01 29.58 -8.64
N GLU A 75 13.32 28.51 -9.04
CA GLU A 75 12.27 28.55 -10.05
C GLU A 75 10.99 29.21 -9.53
N ALA A 76 10.60 28.95 -8.27
CA ALA A 76 9.43 29.58 -7.65
C ALA A 76 9.62 31.10 -7.48
N LYS A 77 10.86 31.56 -7.26
CA LYS A 77 11.18 32.98 -7.22
C LYS A 77 11.12 33.63 -8.61
N ALA A 78 11.57 32.93 -9.64
CA ALA A 78 11.53 33.41 -11.03
C ALA A 78 10.10 33.42 -11.60
N HIS A 79 9.31 32.40 -11.26
CA HIS A 79 7.96 32.18 -11.79
C HIS A 79 6.98 31.77 -10.67
N PRO A 80 6.48 32.73 -9.85
CA PRO A 80 5.65 32.43 -8.67
C PRO A 80 4.33 31.69 -8.97
N THR A 81 3.80 31.81 -10.19
CA THR A 81 2.56 31.17 -10.62
C THR A 81 2.77 29.83 -11.32
N ALA A 82 4.01 29.46 -11.62
CA ALA A 82 4.31 28.21 -12.30
C ALA A 82 4.13 27.01 -11.36
N PRO A 83 3.66 25.85 -11.87
CA PRO A 83 3.51 24.63 -11.08
C PRO A 83 4.86 23.90 -10.96
N VAL A 84 5.87 24.59 -10.43
CA VAL A 84 7.27 24.13 -10.33
C VAL A 84 7.37 22.72 -9.74
N LEU A 85 6.68 22.45 -8.62
CA LEU A 85 6.75 21.12 -7.98
C LEU A 85 6.16 20.00 -8.84
N LEU A 86 5.13 20.30 -9.62
CA LEU A 86 4.51 19.33 -10.54
C LEU A 86 5.46 19.01 -11.70
N GLU A 87 6.12 20.03 -12.25
CA GLU A 87 7.11 19.87 -13.32
C GLU A 87 8.32 19.08 -12.84
N LEU A 88 8.88 19.44 -11.69
CA LEU A 88 9.96 18.70 -11.04
C LEU A 88 9.59 17.23 -10.82
N ALA A 89 8.40 16.95 -10.30
CA ALA A 89 7.93 15.58 -10.10
C ALA A 89 7.89 14.78 -11.41
N ASN A 90 7.40 15.39 -12.48
CA ASN A 90 7.30 14.76 -13.80
C ASN A 90 8.66 14.52 -14.47
N GLU A 91 9.65 15.37 -14.22
CA GLU A 91 11.01 15.22 -14.74
C GLU A 91 11.77 14.08 -14.07
N VAL A 92 11.64 13.96 -12.75
CA VAL A 92 12.34 12.94 -11.96
C VAL A 92 11.55 11.64 -11.79
N ASP A 93 10.40 11.53 -12.47
CA ASP A 93 9.51 10.37 -12.46
C ASP A 93 9.04 9.98 -11.03
N LEU A 94 8.74 11.00 -10.24
CA LEU A 94 8.16 10.88 -8.91
C LEU A 94 6.70 11.35 -8.92
N SER A 95 5.86 10.80 -8.05
CA SER A 95 4.47 11.24 -7.97
C SER A 95 4.41 12.68 -7.45
N PRO A 96 3.56 13.56 -8.01
CA PRO A 96 3.44 14.93 -7.54
C PRO A 96 3.19 15.03 -6.02
N ALA A 97 2.39 14.15 -5.43
CA ALA A 97 2.13 14.14 -4.00
C ALA A 97 3.37 13.79 -3.15
N LEU A 98 4.20 12.84 -3.62
CA LEU A 98 5.46 12.50 -2.94
C LEU A 98 6.51 13.61 -3.09
N MET A 99 6.59 14.28 -4.24
CA MET A 99 7.46 15.45 -4.41
C MET A 99 7.03 16.58 -3.46
N ALA A 100 5.73 16.90 -3.43
CA ALA A 100 5.16 17.87 -2.51
C ALA A 100 5.49 17.52 -1.05
N ARG A 101 5.40 16.24 -0.68
CA ARG A 101 5.76 15.74 0.65
C ARG A 101 7.23 15.96 0.98
N ILE A 102 8.16 15.65 0.07
CA ILE A 102 9.60 15.84 0.29
C ILE A 102 9.92 17.32 0.53
N ILE A 103 9.39 18.19 -0.33
CA ILE A 103 9.65 19.65 -0.25
C ILE A 103 9.01 20.25 1.00
N LEU A 104 7.78 19.86 1.35
CA LEU A 104 7.13 20.33 2.56
C LEU A 104 7.86 19.88 3.82
N ASP A 105 8.30 18.62 3.87
CA ASP A 105 9.08 18.09 5.00
C ASP A 105 10.36 18.91 5.19
N ARG A 106 11.10 19.17 4.10
CA ARG A 106 12.31 19.99 4.14
C ARG A 106 12.06 21.45 4.53
N PHE A 107 10.99 22.05 4.01
CA PHE A 107 10.57 23.41 4.36
C PHE A 107 10.28 23.55 5.86
N LEU A 108 9.53 22.61 6.45
CA LEU A 108 9.20 22.63 7.87
C LEU A 108 10.43 22.41 8.75
N GLN A 109 11.36 21.54 8.36
CA GLN A 109 12.64 21.39 9.06
C GLN A 109 13.41 22.72 9.14
N GLY A 110 13.34 23.55 8.09
CA GLY A 110 13.96 24.87 8.06
C GLY A 110 13.32 25.90 9.00
N LEU A 111 12.02 25.76 9.28
CA LEU A 111 11.28 26.66 10.19
C LEU A 111 11.42 26.26 11.66
N GLU A 112 11.28 24.96 11.96
CA GLU A 112 11.21 24.45 13.33
C GLU A 112 12.56 23.99 13.89
N GLY A 113 13.62 23.97 13.07
CA GLY A 113 14.97 23.55 13.48
C GLY A 113 15.06 22.07 13.90
N GLY A 114 14.03 21.27 13.62
CA GLY A 114 13.89 19.88 14.03
C GLY A 114 12.98 19.08 13.09
N MET A 115 12.77 17.80 13.40
CA MET A 115 11.95 16.91 12.57
C MET A 115 10.46 17.26 12.71
N PRO A 116 9.76 17.61 11.62
CA PRO A 116 8.36 17.97 11.68
C PRO A 116 7.49 16.78 12.10
N SER A 117 6.40 17.09 12.81
CA SER A 117 5.42 16.07 13.18
C SER A 117 4.74 15.51 11.92
N LYS A 118 4.73 14.17 11.78
CA LYS A 118 4.02 13.48 10.69
C LYS A 118 2.56 13.89 10.58
N THR A 119 1.92 14.18 11.72
CA THR A 119 0.52 14.62 11.77
C THR A 119 0.34 15.99 11.13
N VAL A 120 1.24 16.94 11.45
CA VAL A 120 1.23 18.30 10.88
C VAL A 120 1.46 18.25 9.38
N LEU A 121 2.48 17.51 8.94
CA LEU A 121 2.79 17.34 7.52
C LEU A 121 1.61 16.75 6.75
N ASN A 122 0.99 15.68 7.26
CA ASN A 122 -0.17 15.08 6.60
C ASN A 122 -1.39 16.02 6.59
N SER A 123 -1.56 16.85 7.63
CA SER A 123 -2.62 17.86 7.67
C SER A 123 -2.42 18.93 6.59
N MET A 124 -1.20 19.46 6.45
CA MET A 124 -0.86 20.47 5.44
C MET A 124 -0.90 19.93 4.00
N LEU A 125 -0.58 18.65 3.78
CA LEU A 125 -0.76 18.02 2.46
C LEU A 125 -2.23 17.87 2.07
N LYS A 126 -3.10 17.60 3.07
CA LYS A 126 -4.56 17.52 2.87
C LYS A 126 -5.18 18.91 2.69
N GLU A 127 -4.71 19.88 3.46
CA GLU A 127 -5.20 21.25 3.50
C GLU A 127 -4.03 22.23 3.27
N PRO A 128 -3.65 22.50 2.00
CA PRO A 128 -2.51 23.35 1.68
C PRO A 128 -2.65 24.79 2.15
N SER A 129 -3.87 25.25 2.46
CA SER A 129 -4.15 26.57 3.02
C SER A 129 -3.53 26.78 4.41
N LEU A 130 -3.14 25.70 5.11
CA LEU A 130 -2.44 25.77 6.40
C LEU A 130 -0.95 26.13 6.27
N ILE A 131 -0.39 26.15 5.05
CA ILE A 131 1.02 26.43 4.81
C ILE A 131 1.23 27.95 4.78
N PRO A 132 2.15 28.52 5.59
CA PRO A 132 2.37 29.97 5.63
C PRO A 132 2.88 30.56 4.31
N ASP A 133 3.70 29.82 3.57
CA ASP A 133 4.17 30.23 2.24
C ASP A 133 3.09 29.96 1.19
N GLN A 134 2.51 31.04 0.65
CA GLN A 134 1.42 30.98 -0.32
C GLN A 134 1.84 30.38 -1.68
N ILE A 135 3.11 30.55 -2.07
CA ILE A 135 3.65 29.99 -3.32
C ILE A 135 3.82 28.48 -3.16
N LEU A 136 4.34 28.05 -2.02
CA LEU A 136 4.44 26.63 -1.67
C LEU A 136 3.06 25.98 -1.54
N ALA A 137 2.12 26.65 -0.85
CA ALA A 137 0.74 26.21 -0.71
C ALA A 137 0.09 25.96 -2.08
N ASN A 138 0.23 26.91 -3.02
CA ASN A 138 -0.30 26.76 -4.37
C ASN A 138 0.36 25.61 -5.14
N ASN A 139 1.69 25.47 -5.05
CA ASN A 139 2.41 24.36 -5.70
C ASN A 139 1.98 23.00 -5.15
N ILE A 140 1.82 22.88 -3.84
CA ILE A 140 1.35 21.64 -3.19
C ILE A 140 -0.10 21.34 -3.57
N TYR A 141 -0.97 22.36 -3.62
CA TYR A 141 -2.32 22.21 -4.14
C TYR A 141 -2.33 21.67 -5.58
N GLN A 142 -1.50 22.22 -6.47
CA GLN A 142 -1.36 21.73 -7.86
C GLN A 142 -0.89 20.27 -7.90
N CYS A 143 0.07 19.89 -7.06
CA CYS A 143 0.49 18.51 -6.93
C CYS A 143 -0.66 17.61 -6.45
N THR A 144 -1.39 18.02 -5.41
CA THR A 144 -2.50 17.24 -4.83
C THR A 144 -3.61 16.98 -5.84
N ILE A 145 -4.01 17.97 -6.64
CA ILE A 145 -5.06 17.78 -7.65
C ILE A 145 -4.55 16.98 -8.85
N ASN A 146 -3.27 17.09 -9.23
CA ASN A 146 -2.74 16.42 -10.42
C ASN A 146 -2.20 15.00 -10.15
N ASP A 147 -2.03 14.63 -8.88
CA ASP A 147 -1.60 13.30 -8.50
C ASP A 147 -2.70 12.25 -8.77
N CYS A 148 -2.31 11.13 -9.37
CA CYS A 148 -3.23 10.06 -9.75
C CYS A 148 -3.10 8.79 -8.89
N CYS A 149 -2.16 8.72 -7.93
CA CYS A 149 -1.82 7.48 -7.22
C CYS A 149 -1.61 7.58 -5.70
N TYR A 150 -0.93 8.63 -5.23
CA TYR A 150 -0.46 8.83 -3.84
C TYR A 150 -1.00 10.10 -3.17
N GLY A 151 -1.77 10.91 -3.91
CA GLY A 151 -2.36 12.13 -3.38
C GLY A 151 -3.52 11.88 -2.40
N PRO A 152 -3.82 12.86 -1.51
CA PRO A 152 -4.93 12.80 -0.57
C PRO A 152 -6.28 12.43 -1.21
N LEU A 153 -6.57 12.95 -2.41
CA LEU A 153 -7.81 12.66 -3.13
C LEU A 153 -7.92 11.18 -3.52
N VAL A 154 -6.81 10.61 -3.97
CA VAL A 154 -6.75 9.20 -4.38
C VAL A 154 -6.92 8.29 -3.17
N ASP A 155 -6.32 8.64 -2.04
CA ASP A 155 -6.49 7.91 -0.80
C ASP A 155 -7.93 8.00 -0.27
N CYS A 156 -8.57 9.18 -0.34
CA CYS A 156 -10.00 9.32 -0.03
C CYS A 156 -10.87 8.41 -0.91
N ILE A 157 -10.59 8.34 -2.22
CA ILE A 157 -11.31 7.44 -3.14
C ILE A 157 -11.10 5.97 -2.74
N LYS A 158 -9.86 5.54 -2.46
CA LYS A 158 -9.57 4.17 -2.03
C LYS A 158 -10.30 3.82 -0.73
N HIS A 159 -10.32 4.73 0.24
CA HIS A 159 -11.02 4.54 1.50
C HIS A 159 -12.54 4.43 1.31
N ALA A 160 -13.13 5.32 0.50
CA ALA A 160 -14.55 5.27 0.20
C ALA A 160 -14.94 3.96 -0.49
N ILE A 161 -14.14 3.52 -1.47
CA ILE A 161 -14.34 2.23 -2.15
C ILE A 161 -14.21 1.06 -1.16
N GLY A 162 -13.23 1.09 -0.26
CA GLY A 162 -13.07 0.07 0.79
C GLY A 162 -14.33 -0.05 1.65
N HIS A 163 -14.77 1.07 2.20
CA HIS A 163 -15.96 1.16 3.04
C HIS A 163 -17.24 0.73 2.31
N GLU A 164 -17.44 1.14 1.05
CA GLU A 164 -18.59 0.71 0.24
C GLU A 164 -18.65 -0.82 0.12
N HIS A 165 -17.50 -1.46 -0.10
CA HIS A 165 -17.43 -2.90 -0.24
C HIS A 165 -17.62 -3.65 1.09
N GLU A 166 -17.22 -3.06 2.22
CA GLU A 166 -17.53 -3.59 3.55
C GLU A 166 -19.04 -3.55 3.82
N VAL A 167 -19.72 -2.47 3.44
CA VAL A 167 -21.18 -2.34 3.54
C VAL A 167 -21.87 -3.39 2.66
N LEU A 168 -21.44 -3.54 1.40
CA LEU A 168 -21.99 -4.56 0.49
C LEU A 168 -21.79 -5.99 1.04
N LEU A 169 -20.63 -6.27 1.64
CA LEU A 169 -20.39 -7.56 2.31
C LEU A 169 -21.37 -7.78 3.45
N CYS A 170 -21.61 -6.76 4.29
CA CYS A 170 -22.58 -6.85 5.38
C CYS A 170 -24.00 -7.14 4.86
N ASP A 171 -24.42 -6.47 3.79
CA ASP A 171 -25.75 -6.67 3.22
C ASP A 171 -25.90 -8.07 2.61
N GLU A 172 -24.89 -8.58 1.90
CA GLU A 172 -24.87 -9.95 1.37
C GLU A 172 -24.96 -11.00 2.50
N LEU A 173 -24.30 -10.77 3.65
CA LEU A 173 -24.40 -11.66 4.81
C LEU A 173 -25.80 -11.63 5.43
N LYS A 174 -26.43 -10.45 5.55
CA LYS A 174 -27.81 -10.30 6.05
C LYS A 174 -28.82 -10.97 5.13
N GLU A 175 -28.71 -10.78 3.81
CA GLU A 175 -29.58 -11.42 2.82
C GLU A 175 -29.53 -12.96 2.92
N ARG A 176 -28.39 -13.49 3.35
CA ARG A 176 -28.16 -14.92 3.57
C ARG A 176 -28.53 -15.40 4.98
N ASN A 177 -29.10 -14.52 5.82
CA ASN A 177 -29.44 -14.77 7.21
C ASN A 177 -28.23 -15.28 8.05
N LEU A 178 -27.04 -14.76 7.76
CA LEU A 178 -25.85 -15.05 8.55
C LEU A 178 -25.70 -14.01 9.66
N SER A 179 -25.53 -14.49 10.90
CA SER A 179 -25.27 -13.60 12.04
C SER A 179 -23.79 -13.28 12.16
N PHE A 180 -23.45 -12.01 12.35
CA PHE A 180 -22.07 -11.55 12.36
C PHE A 180 -21.86 -10.26 13.18
N LEU A 181 -20.61 -10.03 13.57
CA LEU A 181 -20.11 -8.82 14.20
C LEU A 181 -19.20 -8.08 13.22
N ASP A 182 -19.41 -6.77 13.08
CA ASP A 182 -18.55 -5.89 12.27
C ASP A 182 -17.35 -5.35 13.06
N GLU A 183 -16.39 -4.75 12.34
CA GLU A 183 -15.17 -4.20 12.94
C GLU A 183 -15.43 -3.22 14.10
N ASN A 184 -16.45 -2.36 13.99
CA ASN A 184 -16.75 -1.36 15.01
C ASN A 184 -17.26 -2.03 16.30
N GLN A 185 -18.13 -3.03 16.17
CA GLN A 185 -18.60 -3.83 17.29
C GLN A 185 -17.44 -4.56 17.98
N LEU A 186 -16.54 -5.15 17.18
CA LEU A 186 -15.34 -5.83 17.70
C LEU A 186 -14.40 -4.89 18.45
N ARG A 187 -14.24 -3.65 17.98
CA ARG A 187 -13.46 -2.62 18.69
C ARG A 187 -14.10 -2.26 20.02
N VAL A 188 -15.43 -2.07 20.08
CA VAL A 188 -16.16 -1.79 21.32
C VAL A 188 -16.03 -2.94 22.33
N MET A 189 -16.02 -4.19 21.84
CA MET A 189 -15.82 -5.38 22.65
C MET A 189 -14.36 -5.60 23.10
N GLY A 190 -13.42 -4.75 22.68
CA GLY A 190 -12.02 -4.78 23.12
C GLY A 190 -11.18 -5.86 22.44
N TYR A 191 -11.53 -6.30 21.24
CA TYR A 191 -10.71 -7.25 20.49
C TYR A 191 -9.37 -6.61 20.06
N ASP A 192 -8.25 -7.28 20.39
CA ASP A 192 -6.90 -6.86 19.98
C ASP A 192 -6.68 -6.88 18.45
N LYS A 193 -7.47 -7.67 17.74
CA LYS A 193 -7.48 -7.79 16.28
C LYS A 193 -8.91 -7.84 15.78
N THR A 194 -9.23 -6.93 14.88
CA THR A 194 -10.56 -6.70 14.36
C THR A 194 -10.54 -7.00 12.86
N PRO A 195 -10.87 -8.23 12.43
CA PRO A 195 -11.20 -8.44 11.01
C PRO A 195 -12.43 -7.61 10.66
N ASP A 196 -12.68 -7.41 9.38
CA ASP A 196 -13.85 -6.65 8.93
C ASP A 196 -15.14 -7.29 9.45
N ILE A 197 -15.20 -8.64 9.46
CA ILE A 197 -16.34 -9.40 9.96
C ILE A 197 -15.89 -10.64 10.76
N ILE A 198 -16.59 -10.91 11.87
CA ILE A 198 -16.61 -12.21 12.54
C ILE A 198 -18.01 -12.80 12.44
N LEU A 199 -18.14 -14.02 11.91
CA LEU A 199 -19.40 -14.75 11.91
C LEU A 199 -19.67 -15.28 13.32
N GLU A 200 -20.85 -15.01 13.89
CA GLU A 200 -21.21 -15.54 15.21
C GLU A 200 -21.28 -17.08 15.20
N VAL A 201 -21.76 -17.63 14.08
CA VAL A 201 -21.77 -19.08 13.82
C VAL A 201 -20.84 -19.35 12.64
N PRO A 202 -19.74 -20.11 12.85
CA PRO A 202 -18.85 -20.51 11.75
C PRO A 202 -19.59 -21.29 10.66
N ILE A 203 -19.22 -21.05 9.41
CA ILE A 203 -19.83 -21.70 8.24
C ILE A 203 -18.81 -22.58 7.51
N ALA A 204 -19.28 -23.64 6.87
CA ALA A 204 -18.45 -24.46 6.00
C ALA A 204 -18.42 -23.88 4.58
N VAL A 205 -17.24 -23.46 4.10
CA VAL A 205 -17.02 -22.98 2.74
C VAL A 205 -15.97 -23.87 2.10
N GLU A 206 -16.34 -24.61 1.05
CA GLU A 206 -15.41 -25.51 0.33
C GLU A 206 -14.61 -26.46 1.25
N GLY A 207 -15.27 -27.00 2.28
CA GLY A 207 -14.64 -27.90 3.26
C GLY A 207 -13.84 -27.22 4.37
N HIS A 208 -13.80 -25.88 4.39
CA HIS A 208 -13.10 -25.07 5.39
C HIS A 208 -14.10 -24.45 6.36
N ILE A 209 -13.80 -24.45 7.66
CA ILE A 209 -14.62 -23.79 8.67
C ILE A 209 -14.20 -22.33 8.74
N VAL A 210 -15.01 -21.46 8.14
CA VAL A 210 -14.79 -20.02 8.09
C VAL A 210 -15.52 -19.38 9.26
N HIS A 211 -14.79 -18.56 10.00
CA HIS A 211 -15.33 -17.78 11.11
C HIS A 211 -14.93 -16.30 11.03
N TRP A 212 -13.80 -15.99 10.37
CA TRP A 212 -13.26 -14.64 10.23
C TRP A 212 -13.28 -14.28 8.74
N ILE A 213 -13.75 -13.08 8.40
CA ILE A 213 -13.73 -12.58 7.02
C ILE A 213 -12.99 -11.24 6.99
N GLU A 214 -12.01 -11.15 6.10
CA GLU A 214 -11.37 -9.90 5.74
C GLU A 214 -11.71 -9.56 4.30
N SER A 215 -12.27 -8.38 4.09
CA SER A 215 -12.57 -7.83 2.78
C SER A 215 -11.40 -6.98 2.26
N LYS A 216 -11.15 -7.06 0.96
CA LYS A 216 -10.17 -6.22 0.26
C LYS A 216 -10.76 -5.71 -1.03
N ALA A 217 -10.98 -4.40 -1.09
CA ALA A 217 -11.42 -3.69 -2.29
C ALA A 217 -10.27 -3.19 -3.17
N SER A 218 -9.08 -3.79 -3.05
CA SER A 218 -7.91 -3.47 -3.88
C SER A 218 -7.75 -4.48 -5.02
N PHE A 219 -7.11 -4.05 -6.11
CA PHE A 219 -6.74 -4.94 -7.20
C PHE A 219 -5.64 -5.90 -6.76
N GLY A 220 -5.96 -7.20 -6.73
CA GLY A 220 -5.03 -8.25 -6.33
C GLY A 220 -4.22 -8.82 -7.49
N ASP A 221 -2.89 -8.81 -7.34
CA ASP A 221 -1.90 -9.57 -8.10
C ASP A 221 -1.15 -10.56 -7.19
N ASP A 222 -0.29 -11.42 -7.75
CA ASP A 222 0.44 -12.42 -6.97
C ASP A 222 1.30 -11.80 -5.86
N HIS A 223 1.91 -10.63 -6.13
CA HIS A 223 2.79 -9.95 -5.18
C HIS A 223 2.02 -9.32 -4.01
N SER A 224 0.93 -8.61 -4.29
CA SER A 224 0.08 -8.00 -3.25
C SER A 224 -0.57 -9.07 -2.36
N HIS A 225 -1.07 -10.17 -2.92
CA HIS A 225 -1.57 -11.29 -2.10
C HIS A 225 -0.53 -11.81 -1.11
N ARG A 226 0.71 -12.04 -1.57
CA ARG A 226 1.79 -12.52 -0.70
C ARG A 226 2.16 -11.51 0.37
N THR A 227 2.08 -10.23 0.06
CA THR A 227 2.31 -9.14 1.02
C THR A 227 1.23 -9.12 2.10
N TYR A 228 -0.05 -9.18 1.73
CA TYR A 228 -1.16 -9.24 2.68
C TYR A 228 -1.10 -10.48 3.58
N LEU A 229 -0.76 -11.64 3.01
CA LEU A 229 -0.52 -12.86 3.79
C LEU A 229 0.54 -12.63 4.87
N ASN A 230 1.70 -12.07 4.47
CA ASN A 230 2.85 -11.84 5.33
C ASN A 230 2.61 -10.78 6.43
N GLU A 231 1.97 -9.67 6.09
CA GLU A 231 1.89 -8.51 6.98
C GLU A 231 0.60 -8.46 7.81
N GLN A 232 -0.51 -8.96 7.26
CA GLN A 232 -1.83 -8.84 7.89
C GLN A 232 -2.33 -10.19 8.40
N PHE A 233 -2.24 -11.24 7.58
CA PHE A 233 -2.98 -12.48 7.84
C PHE A 233 -2.26 -13.51 8.72
N TRP A 234 -0.93 -13.48 8.82
CA TRP A 234 -0.20 -14.38 9.75
C TRP A 234 -0.64 -14.25 11.20
N SER A 235 -1.17 -13.09 11.60
CA SER A 235 -1.68 -12.90 12.95
C SER A 235 -2.88 -13.80 13.29
N TYR A 236 -3.59 -14.31 12.27
CA TYR A 236 -4.71 -15.25 12.42
C TYR A 236 -4.29 -16.72 12.39
N TRP A 237 -3.03 -17.03 12.04
CA TRP A 237 -2.53 -18.40 11.81
C TRP A 237 -2.75 -19.37 12.99
N ASN A 238 -2.72 -18.85 14.23
CA ASN A 238 -2.87 -19.64 15.45
C ASN A 238 -4.34 -19.76 15.92
N ARG A 239 -5.31 -19.27 15.15
CA ARG A 239 -6.73 -19.34 15.52
C ARG A 239 -7.34 -20.66 15.03
N PRO A 240 -8.35 -21.20 15.75
CA PRO A 240 -8.91 -22.53 15.46
C PRO A 240 -9.81 -22.59 14.20
N CYS A 241 -10.00 -21.48 13.50
CA CYS A 241 -10.86 -21.38 12.32
C CYS A 241 -10.17 -20.59 11.21
N ASP A 242 -10.57 -20.81 9.97
CA ASP A 242 -9.96 -20.19 8.81
C ASP A 242 -10.40 -18.74 8.60
N LEU A 243 -9.50 -17.95 8.02
CA LEU A 243 -9.77 -16.59 7.55
C LEU A 243 -10.16 -16.65 6.07
N LEU A 244 -11.33 -16.12 5.74
CA LEU A 244 -11.74 -15.90 4.37
C LEU A 244 -11.29 -14.51 3.92
N VAL A 245 -10.48 -14.43 2.86
CA VAL A 245 -10.13 -13.15 2.24
C VAL A 245 -10.97 -12.93 1.00
N TRP A 246 -11.75 -11.85 1.00
CA TRP A 246 -12.68 -11.50 -0.06
C TRP A 246 -12.12 -10.38 -0.94
N PHE A 247 -11.78 -10.68 -2.19
CA PHE A 247 -11.27 -9.68 -3.13
C PHE A 247 -12.35 -9.20 -4.09
N HIS A 248 -12.57 -7.90 -4.18
CA HIS A 248 -13.58 -7.35 -5.08
C HIS A 248 -13.10 -7.21 -6.53
N ARG A 249 -11.78 -7.19 -6.78
CA ARG A 249 -11.20 -7.04 -8.11
C ARG A 249 -9.86 -7.76 -8.25
N ARG A 250 -9.69 -8.52 -9.35
CA ARG A 250 -8.51 -9.40 -9.54
C ARG A 250 -8.12 -9.60 -11.00
N ALA A 251 -6.83 -9.81 -11.26
CA ALA A 251 -6.32 -10.22 -12.57
C ALA A 251 -5.36 -11.42 -12.50
N GLY A 252 -5.41 -12.26 -13.55
CA GLY A 252 -4.23 -13.03 -13.99
C GLY A 252 -3.77 -14.22 -13.13
N LEU A 253 -4.50 -14.67 -12.12
CA LEU A 253 -4.15 -15.91 -11.42
C LEU A 253 -4.54 -17.16 -12.24
N PRO A 254 -3.65 -18.16 -12.38
CA PRO A 254 -4.06 -19.45 -12.90
C PRO A 254 -5.12 -20.05 -11.97
N GLU A 255 -6.08 -20.75 -12.56
CA GLU A 255 -7.08 -21.61 -11.90
C GLU A 255 -6.44 -22.78 -11.09
N ARG A 256 -5.10 -22.77 -10.94
CA ARG A 256 -4.24 -23.87 -10.47
C ARG A 256 -3.13 -23.46 -9.50
N GLN A 257 -3.31 -22.44 -8.66
CA GLN A 257 -2.73 -22.52 -7.31
C GLN A 257 -3.81 -23.05 -6.37
N ARG A 258 -4.12 -24.33 -6.57
CA ARG A 258 -4.91 -25.15 -5.65
C ARG A 258 -4.05 -25.42 -4.42
N TYR A 259 -4.27 -24.68 -3.34
CA TYR A 259 -4.43 -25.38 -2.06
C TYR A 259 -5.74 -26.17 -2.19
N PRO A 260 -5.80 -27.43 -1.73
CA PRO A 260 -6.80 -28.39 -2.22
C PRO A 260 -8.21 -27.98 -1.78
N ALA A 261 -9.04 -27.54 -2.73
CA ALA A 261 -10.49 -27.65 -2.64
C ALA A 261 -11.11 -27.59 -4.04
N GLN A 262 -12.04 -28.50 -4.30
CA GLN A 262 -12.78 -28.62 -5.55
C GLN A 262 -14.17 -27.98 -5.38
N ARG A 263 -14.54 -27.16 -6.37
CA ARG A 263 -15.87 -26.77 -6.86
C ARG A 263 -17.00 -26.59 -5.81
N LEU A 264 -17.40 -25.33 -5.63
CA LEU A 264 -18.75 -24.81 -5.92
C LEU A 264 -18.68 -23.26 -6.08
N LEU A 265 -19.40 -22.69 -7.05
CA LEU A 265 -19.50 -21.24 -7.32
C LEU A 265 -20.98 -20.79 -7.21
N PRO A 266 -21.31 -19.51 -6.93
CA PRO A 266 -20.47 -18.33 -7.19
C PRO A 266 -20.38 -17.32 -6.01
N PHE A 267 -19.43 -17.54 -5.10
CA PHE A 267 -18.71 -16.45 -4.41
C PHE A 267 -17.50 -16.10 -5.26
N ARG A 268 -17.66 -15.15 -6.19
CA ARG A 268 -16.85 -15.13 -7.43
C ARG A 268 -15.34 -14.86 -7.23
N HIS A 269 -14.88 -14.42 -6.04
CA HIS A 269 -13.53 -13.91 -5.86
C HIS A 269 -12.89 -14.12 -4.46
N CYS A 270 -13.24 -15.18 -3.74
CA CYS A 270 -12.74 -15.43 -2.37
C CYS A 270 -11.66 -16.53 -2.30
N HIS A 271 -10.76 -16.46 -1.31
CA HIS A 271 -9.85 -17.58 -0.98
C HIS A 271 -9.78 -17.82 0.53
N PRO A 272 -9.99 -19.07 1.00
CA PRO A 272 -9.70 -19.43 2.38
C PRO A 272 -8.18 -19.54 2.61
N VAL A 273 -7.71 -19.00 3.73
CA VAL A 273 -6.33 -19.16 4.21
C VAL A 273 -6.36 -20.16 5.39
N PRO A 274 -5.75 -21.36 5.25
CA PRO A 274 -5.84 -22.39 6.27
C PRO A 274 -5.11 -21.98 7.55
N CYS A 275 -5.82 -22.09 8.68
CA CYS A 275 -5.28 -22.02 10.02
C CYS A 275 -5.00 -23.44 10.54
N ARG A 276 -4.04 -23.59 11.44
CA ARG A 276 -3.45 -24.90 11.80
C ARG A 276 -4.54 -25.95 12.18
N PRO A 277 -4.48 -27.20 11.69
CA PRO A 277 -5.48 -28.21 12.06
C PRO A 277 -5.42 -28.55 13.55
N ALA A 278 -6.60 -28.59 14.18
CA ALA A 278 -6.80 -29.08 15.54
C ALA A 278 -6.42 -30.57 15.61
N GLY A 279 -5.20 -30.87 16.07
CA GLY A 279 -4.70 -32.24 16.17
C GLY A 279 -3.18 -32.40 16.24
N SER A 280 -2.39 -31.35 16.02
CA SER A 280 -0.94 -31.45 16.26
C SER A 280 -0.61 -31.18 17.73
N THR A 281 -0.41 -32.26 18.49
CA THR A 281 0.23 -32.20 19.81
C THR A 281 1.63 -31.61 19.66
N ALA A 282 1.75 -30.31 19.92
CA ALA A 282 3.04 -29.65 20.04
C ALA A 282 3.53 -29.84 21.48
N THR A 283 4.22 -30.95 21.74
CA THR A 283 5.21 -31.00 22.82
C THR A 283 6.22 -29.87 22.59
N GLY A 284 6.24 -28.88 23.49
CA GLY A 284 7.30 -27.88 23.57
C GLY A 284 7.07 -26.56 22.81
N ALA A 285 5.95 -25.87 23.02
CA ALA A 285 5.85 -24.44 22.70
C ALA A 285 6.14 -23.59 23.95
N ARG A 286 7.41 -23.22 24.16
CA ARG A 286 7.81 -22.24 25.18
C ARG A 286 7.27 -20.87 24.79
N ILE A 287 6.41 -20.29 25.63
CA ILE A 287 5.89 -18.93 25.45
C ILE A 287 7.07 -17.96 25.53
N LYS A 288 7.43 -17.34 24.40
CA LYS A 288 8.44 -16.28 24.37
C LYS A 288 7.82 -14.98 24.87
N THR A 289 8.27 -14.53 26.03
CA THR A 289 7.84 -13.26 26.63
C THR A 289 8.33 -12.07 25.78
N LYS A 290 7.69 -10.91 25.94
CA LYS A 290 7.98 -9.68 25.17
C LYS A 290 9.46 -9.28 25.16
N SER A 291 10.25 -9.66 26.17
CA SER A 291 11.70 -9.38 26.25
C SER A 291 12.51 -10.14 25.19
N GLU A 292 12.13 -11.36 24.83
CA GLU A 292 12.85 -12.17 23.84
C GLU A 292 12.63 -11.70 22.39
N LYS A 293 11.50 -11.02 22.13
CA LYS A 293 11.25 -10.37 20.82
C LYS A 293 12.09 -9.09 20.67
N SER A 294 12.30 -8.33 21.74
CA SER A 294 13.18 -7.14 21.72
C SER A 294 14.66 -7.50 21.54
N ASN A 295 15.13 -8.61 22.13
CA ASN A 295 16.51 -9.06 21.95
C ASN A 295 16.80 -9.57 20.53
N LYS A 296 15.82 -10.17 19.83
CA LYS A 296 15.98 -10.52 18.41
C LYS A 296 16.04 -9.29 17.50
N LYS A 297 15.32 -8.22 17.83
CA LYS A 297 15.37 -6.97 17.07
C LYS A 297 16.71 -6.26 17.25
N ARG A 298 17.23 -6.18 18.48
CA ARG A 298 18.60 -5.67 18.76
C ARG A 298 19.70 -6.51 18.12
N ALA A 299 19.55 -7.84 18.08
CA ALA A 299 20.53 -8.72 17.42
C ALA A 299 20.48 -8.62 15.88
N TYR A 300 19.37 -8.18 15.30
CA TYR A 300 19.25 -7.92 13.87
C TYR A 300 19.83 -6.55 13.50
N ASP A 301 19.53 -5.52 14.29
CA ASP A 301 20.06 -4.16 14.10
C ASP A 301 21.59 -4.11 14.33
N GLY A 302 22.10 -4.77 15.38
CA GLY A 302 23.55 -4.83 15.65
C GLY A 302 24.35 -5.73 14.70
N ARG A 303 23.68 -6.53 13.86
CA ARG A 303 24.33 -7.26 12.75
C ARG A 303 24.41 -6.41 11.49
N LYS A 304 23.44 -5.51 11.32
CA LYS A 304 23.38 -4.53 10.24
C LYS A 304 24.43 -3.42 10.41
N GLU A 305 24.67 -2.97 11.65
CA GLU A 305 25.76 -2.02 11.96
C GLU A 305 27.15 -2.62 11.73
N ARG A 306 27.36 -3.93 12.03
CA ARG A 306 28.67 -4.59 11.76
C ARG A 306 28.93 -4.85 10.28
N GLU A 307 27.88 -5.10 9.49
CA GLU A 307 28.01 -5.23 8.03
C GLU A 307 28.25 -3.86 7.36
N GLU A 308 27.74 -2.75 7.93
CA GLU A 308 28.02 -1.38 7.47
C GLU A 308 29.43 -0.88 7.91
N ASP A 309 29.97 -1.35 9.04
CA ASP A 309 31.33 -1.06 9.51
C ASP A 309 32.42 -1.87 8.77
N GLU A 310 32.15 -3.11 8.33
CA GLU A 310 33.11 -3.90 7.53
C GLU A 310 33.21 -3.41 6.08
N GLU A 311 32.16 -2.76 5.54
CA GLU A 311 32.16 -2.20 4.18
C GLU A 311 32.84 -0.82 4.10
N SER A 312 32.98 -0.12 5.24
CA SER A 312 33.67 1.18 5.35
C SER A 312 35.17 1.08 5.71
N GLY A 313 35.69 -0.12 5.99
CA GLY A 313 37.08 -0.35 6.39
C GLY A 313 38.09 -0.69 5.28
N SER A 314 37.71 -0.74 4.00
CA SER A 314 38.58 -1.24 2.91
C SER A 314 39.09 -0.19 1.92
N VAL A 315 39.23 1.08 2.35
CA VAL A 315 39.92 2.10 1.56
C VAL A 315 41.03 2.77 2.39
N GLY A 316 42.26 2.30 2.17
CA GLY A 316 43.46 3.13 2.33
C GLY A 316 44.53 2.57 3.26
N THR A 317 45.56 1.96 2.67
CA THR A 317 46.98 2.22 3.03
C THR A 317 47.89 1.70 1.91
N GLY A 318 48.71 2.57 1.31
CA GLY A 318 49.72 2.19 0.33
C GLY A 318 50.35 3.38 -0.40
N VAL A 319 50.93 4.30 0.38
CA VAL A 319 51.68 5.49 -0.06
C VAL A 319 53.18 5.15 -0.10
N TYR A 320 53.81 5.43 -1.25
CA TYR A 320 55.23 5.80 -1.50
C TYR A 320 56.36 4.84 -1.09
N THR A 321 57.12 4.38 -2.09
CA THR A 321 58.46 4.89 -2.46
C THR A 321 58.77 4.52 -3.90
#